data_AF-A0AAV3PPT2-F1
#
_entry.id   AF-A0AAV3PPT2-F1
#
_cell.length_a   1.000
_cell.length_b   1.000
_cell.length_c   1.000
_cell.angle_alpha   90.00
_cell.angle_beta   90.00
_cell.angle_gamma   90.00
#
_symmetry.space_group_name_H-M   'P 1'
#
loop_
_entity.id
_entity.type
_entity.pdbx_description
1 polymer ?
#
loop_
_entity_poly.entity_id
_entity_poly.type
_entity_poly.pdbx_seq_one_letter_code
_entity_poly.pdbx_strand_id
1 'polypeptide(L)' 'MRAWTRGRGKKITSLCTSFLWGGSKKAKVKYEDICAPNDEGGLGLKDVQTWNFALLASALRSLHSGELAL' A
#
# COMPACT_ATOMS: atom_id res chain seq x y z
N MET A 1 -3.55 -19.29 0.73
CA MET A 1 -3.75 -17.89 0.28
C MET A 1 -2.77 -16.84 0.83
N ARG A 2 -1.93 -17.07 1.85
CA ARG A 2 -1.13 -15.99 2.48
C ARG A 2 0.18 -15.59 1.78
N ALA A 3 0.68 -16.35 0.81
CA ALA A 3 2.02 -16.13 0.24
C ALA A 3 2.04 -15.30 -1.06
N TRP A 4 0.94 -15.28 -1.82
CA TRP A 4 0.94 -14.74 -3.19
C TRP A 4 0.80 -13.21 -3.25
N THR A 5 0.05 -12.61 -2.31
CA THR A 5 -0.16 -11.15 -2.26
C THR A 5 1.04 -10.40 -1.66
N ARG A 6 1.77 -11.02 -0.72
CA ARG A 6 2.94 -10.42 -0.06
C ARG A 6 4.08 -10.06 -1.01
N GLY A 7 4.31 -10.85 -2.05
CA GLY A 7 5.40 -10.60 -3.01
C GLY A 7 5.19 -9.35 -3.86
N ARG A 8 3.94 -9.04 -4.22
CA ARG A 8 3.62 -7.91 -5.10
C ARG A 8 3.70 -6.55 -4.39
N GLY A 9 3.25 -6.46 -3.14
CA GLY A 9 3.36 -5.23 -2.35
C GLY A 9 4.82 -4.77 -2.21
N LYS A 10 5.73 -5.69 -1.90
CA LYS A 10 7.17 -5.39 -1.78
C LYS A 10 7.80 -4.87 -3.08
N LYS A 11 7.39 -5.40 -4.25
CA LYS A 11 7.86 -4.90 -5.55
C LYS A 11 7.42 -3.46 -5.82
N ILE A 12 6.19 -3.11 -5.46
CA ILE A 12 5.68 -1.74 -5.65
C ILE A 12 6.41 -0.78 -4.71
N THR A 13 6.55 -1.14 -3.43
CA THR A 13 7.37 -0.37 -2.48
C THR A 13 8.79 -0.15 -3.01
N SER A 14 9.44 -1.21 -3.54
CA SER A 14 10.77 -1.11 -4.15
C SER A 14 10.81 -0.17 -5.35
N LEU A 15 9.77 -0.15 -6.19
CA LEU A 15 9.68 0.76 -7.33
C LEU A 15 9.53 2.21 -6.86
N CYS A 16 8.64 2.46 -5.89
CA CYS A 16 8.40 3.78 -5.32
C CYS A 16 9.65 4.34 -4.63
N THR A 17 10.36 3.53 -3.83
CA THR A 17 11.61 3.96 -3.20
C THR A 17 12.71 4.19 -4.22
N SER A 18 12.82 3.35 -5.24
CA SER A 18 13.79 3.57 -6.33
C SER A 18 13.51 4.86 -7.09
N PHE A 19 12.24 5.19 -7.35
CA PHE A 19 11.84 6.45 -7.98
C PHE A 19 12.22 7.67 -7.12
N LEU A 20 11.85 7.66 -5.83
CA LEU A 20 12.11 8.77 -4.92
C LEU A 20 13.61 9.03 -4.68
N TRP A 21 14.42 7.98 -4.67
CA TRP A 21 15.86 8.07 -4.37
C TRP A 21 16.76 7.92 -5.60
N GLY A 22 16.21 8.07 -6.82
CA GLY A 22 16.99 8.05 -8.06
C GLY A 22 17.75 6.75 -8.30
N GLY A 23 17.18 5.61 -7.93
CA GLY A 23 17.81 4.28 -8.07
C GLY A 23 18.88 3.97 -7.02
N SER A 24 19.05 4.82 -6.01
CA SER A 24 19.92 4.51 -4.88
C SER A 24 19.44 3.25 -4.14
N LYS A 25 20.36 2.33 -3.83
CA LYS A 25 20.06 1.10 -3.08
C LYS A 25 19.66 1.36 -1.62
N LYS A 26 19.92 2.57 -1.10
CA LYS A 26 19.59 2.95 0.28
C LYS A 26 18.54 4.07 0.25
N ALA A 27 17.39 3.77 0.83
CA ALA A 27 16.38 4.79 1.11
C ALA A 27 16.88 5.72 2.21
N LYS A 28 16.69 7.03 2.05
CA LYS A 28 17.06 8.03 3.07
C LYS A 28 16.06 8.09 4.22
N VAL A 29 14.83 7.64 3.97
CA VAL A 29 13.70 7.64 4.92
C VAL A 29 12.99 6.28 4.82
N LYS A 30 12.42 5.79 5.93
CA LYS A 30 11.65 4.54 5.93
C LYS A 30 10.39 4.72 5.07
N TYR A 31 9.93 3.63 4.48
CA TYR A 31 8.75 3.67 3.62
C TYR A 31 7.46 3.99 4.40
N GLU A 32 7.38 3.54 5.66
CA GLU A 32 6.25 3.87 6.55
C GLU A 32 6.10 5.38 6.78
N ASP A 33 7.20 6.08 7.04
CA ASP A 33 7.20 7.54 7.28
C ASP A 33 6.81 8.31 6.01
N ILE A 34 7.17 7.80 4.83
CA ILE A 34 6.76 8.36 3.54
C ILE A 34 5.25 8.22 3.33
N CYS A 35 4.66 7.14 3.84
CA CYS A 35 3.23 6.88 3.75
C CYS A 35 2.39 7.68 4.75
N ALA A 36 3.01 8.33 5.74
CA ALA A 36 2.32 9.24 6.64
C ALA A 36 1.64 10.37 5.86
N PRO A 37 0.52 10.90 6.37
CA PRO A 37 -0.17 12.00 5.72
C PRO A 37 0.68 13.29 5.71
N ASN A 38 0.35 14.21 4.81
CA ASN A 38 1.18 15.39 4.53
C ASN A 38 1.25 16.36 5.73
N ASP A 39 0.21 16.39 6.55
CA ASP A 39 0.14 17.16 7.80
C ASP A 39 1.07 16.63 8.89
N GLU A 40 1.41 15.34 8.87
CA GLU A 40 2.39 14.70 9.75
C GLU A 40 3.83 14.72 9.16
N GLY A 41 4.03 15.40 8.01
CA GLY A 41 5.33 15.52 7.35
C GLY A 41 5.71 14.37 6.42
N GLY A 42 4.76 13.46 6.13
CA GLY A 42 4.92 12.43 5.10
C GLY A 42 4.58 12.93 3.69
N LEU A 43 4.58 12.01 2.71
CA LEU A 43 4.19 12.29 1.32
C LEU A 43 2.76 11.87 0.99
N GLY A 44 2.02 11.32 1.97
CA GLY A 44 0.66 10.82 1.78
C GLY A 44 0.57 9.63 0.82
N LEU A 45 1.68 8.91 0.59
CA LEU A 45 1.67 7.73 -0.26
C LEU A 45 0.87 6.60 0.40
N LYS A 46 0.02 5.95 -0.39
CA LYS A 46 -0.78 4.82 0.10
C LYS A 46 0.10 3.56 0.22
N ASP A 47 0.20 3.01 1.43
CA ASP A 47 0.82 1.68 1.59
C ASP A 47 -0.06 0.62 0.91
N VAL A 48 0.46 0.04 -0.18
CA VAL A 48 -0.29 -0.88 -1.04
C VAL A 48 -0.71 -2.15 -0.31
N GLN A 49 0.04 -2.59 0.70
CA GLN A 49 -0.33 -3.78 1.47
C GLN A 49 -1.55 -3.49 2.34
N THR A 50 -1.50 -2.39 3.09
CA THR A 50 -2.60 -1.91 3.93
C THR A 50 -3.84 -1.61 3.08
N TRP A 51 -3.69 -0.94 1.94
CA TRP A 51 -4.79 -0.64 1.03
C TRP A 51 -5.41 -1.89 0.40
N ASN A 52 -4.62 -2.89 0.02
CA ASN A 52 -5.18 -4.15 -0.46
C ASN A 52 -6.01 -4.84 0.62
N PHE A 53 -5.56 -4.82 1.88
CA PHE A 53 -6.34 -5.39 2.97
C PHE A 53 -7.64 -4.63 3.22
N ALA A 54 -7.59 -3.29 3.20
CA ALA A 54 -8.77 -2.44 3.32
C ALA A 54 -9.77 -2.68 2.19
N LEU A 55 -9.30 -2.81 0.94
CA LEU A 55 -10.13 -3.12 -0.23
C LEU A 55 -10.78 -4.50 -0.12
N LEU A 56 -10.03 -5.52 0.34
CA LEU A 56 -10.59 -6.86 0.57
C LEU A 56 -11.67 -6.84 1.66
N ALA A 57 -11.43 -6.11 2.76
CA ALA A 57 -12.41 -5.93 3.83
C ALA A 57 -13.66 -5.18 3.35
N SER A 58 -13.48 -4.15 2.52
CA SER A 58 -14.56 -3.41 1.90
C SER A 58 -15.39 -4.31 0.97
N ALA A 59 -14.74 -5.07 0.09
CA ALA A 59 -15.43 -6.00 -0.80
C ALA A 59 -16.18 -7.09 -0.04
N LEU A 60 -15.59 -7.63 1.03
CA LEU A 60 -16.26 -8.60 1.90
C LEU A 60 -17.48 -8.00 2.58
N ARG A 61 -17.38 -6.75 3.05
CA ARG A 61 -18.52 -6.02 3.63
C ARG A 61 -19.65 -5.86 2.61
N SER A 62 -19.34 -5.46 1.37
CA SER A 62 -20.34 -5.31 0.30
C SER A 62 -21.02 -6.63 -0.06
N LEU A 63 -20.26 -7.74 -0.07
CA LEU A 63 -20.84 -9.07 -0.25
C LEU A 63 -21.76 -9.45 0.91
N HIS A 64 -21.36 -9.15 2.15
CA HIS A 64 -22.18 -9.42 3.33
C HIS A 64 -23.45 -8.57 3.38
N SER A 65 -23.39 -7.30 2.99
CA SER A 65 -24.55 -6.40 2.96
C SER A 65 -25.53 -6.69 1.81
N GLY A 66 -25.20 -7.61 0.89
CA GLY A 66 -26.01 -7.90 -0.29
C GLY A 66 -26.04 -6.77 -1.32
N GLU A 67 -25.09 -5.83 -1.24
CA GLU A 67 -25.03 -4.62 -2.08
C GLU A 67 -24.39 -4.86 -3.46
N LEU A 68 -24.15 -6.14 -3.79
CA LEU A 68 -23.83 -6.61 -5.12
C LEU A 68 -24.96 -7.53 -5.60
N ALA A 69 -26.18 -6.98 -5.65
CA ALA A 69 -27.30 -7.50 -6.41
C ALA A 69 -27.66 -6.47 -7.49
N LEU A 70 -26.80 -6.34 -8.49
CA LEU A 70 -27.12 -5.82 -9.83
C LEU A 70 -26.48 -6.75 -10.86
#